data_AF-A0A1M5LCM1-F1
#
_entry.id   AF-A0A1M5LCM1-F1
#
_cell.length_a   1.000
_cell.length_b   1.000
_cell.length_c   1.000
_cell.angle_alpha   90.00
_cell.angle_beta   90.00
_cell.angle_gamma   90.00
#
_symmetry.space_group_name_H-M   'P 1'
#
loop_
_entity.id
_entity.type
_entity.pdbx_description
1 polymer ?
#
loop_
_entity_poly.entity_id
_entity_poly.type
_entity_poly.pdbx_seq_one_letter_code
_entity_poly.pdbx_strand_id
1 'polypeptide(L)'
;MSNLFARAALLLLGDDSEKTDNPEARLLLESLGYAAAEFKGAESCSETHHRSALLKAASRFVRVFELAAPDAPGLVCFGAEFDPGLADSLQAGSPIVGVSGVGVSLQEAFQGCIGEGIEYLSQLQTGNDELERARLGDPTAKLGAQGRDFLAAFSARRLRLDAALSWHRATRLIDGQEVLLPADLCLRRPPAQQEVKPSFPLSTGSAAGKSWDAAALHGLLELIERDAASLWWQGGNRGKSIPPGHEAQIMAATLLAQLRQNASARHSWLLDITTDIGVPCVAAVSCRADGFGFALGLAARPTLKAAARSAILEMCQIELAHAVVEDRMSFPDRGNSPSML
;
A
#
# COMPACT_ATOMS: atom_id res chain seq x y z
N MET A 1 13.03 2.84 28.00
CA MET A 1 13.33 1.48 27.51
C MET A 1 12.92 1.41 26.05
N SER A 2 13.81 1.00 25.15
CA SER A 2 13.47 0.79 23.73
C SER A 2 12.43 -0.33 23.60
N ASN A 3 11.38 -0.14 22.80
CA ASN A 3 10.37 -1.18 22.60
C ASN A 3 10.92 -2.39 21.83
N LEU A 4 10.12 -3.46 21.74
CA LEU A 4 10.50 -4.73 21.13
C LEU A 4 11.08 -4.58 19.72
N PHE A 5 10.43 -3.80 18.84
CA PHE A 5 10.88 -3.61 17.46
C PHE A 5 12.23 -2.88 17.38
N ALA A 6 12.45 -1.85 18.20
CA ALA A 6 13.73 -1.15 18.23
C ALA A 6 14.88 -2.08 18.68
N ARG A 7 14.63 -2.93 19.68
CA ARG A 7 15.62 -3.94 20.13
C ARG A 7 15.91 -4.97 19.04
N ALA A 8 14.87 -5.48 18.36
CA ALA A 8 15.03 -6.40 17.24
C ALA A 8 15.82 -5.77 16.07
N ALA A 9 15.63 -4.48 15.80
CA ALA A 9 16.36 -3.77 14.76
C ALA A 9 17.88 -3.65 15.03
N LEU A 10 18.26 -3.42 16.30
CA LEU A 10 19.66 -3.36 16.74
C LEU A 10 20.31 -4.74 16.68
N LEU A 11 19.61 -5.75 17.23
CA LEU A 11 20.05 -7.14 17.21
C LEU A 11 20.28 -7.65 15.79
N LEU A 12 19.40 -7.29 14.84
CA LEU A 12 19.53 -7.68 13.44
C LEU A 12 20.77 -7.07 12.75
N LEU A 13 21.25 -5.90 13.21
CA LEU A 13 22.46 -5.25 12.69
C LEU A 13 23.74 -5.68 13.42
N GLY A 14 23.63 -6.47 14.49
CA GLY A 14 24.78 -6.83 15.33
C GLY A 14 25.26 -5.70 16.24
N ASP A 15 24.50 -4.61 16.38
CA ASP A 15 24.82 -3.43 17.20
C ASP A 15 24.39 -3.59 18.67
N ASP A 16 24.54 -4.81 19.23
CA ASP A 16 24.21 -5.06 20.64
C ASP A 16 25.37 -4.55 21.54
N SER A 17 25.39 -3.24 21.79
CA SER A 17 26.29 -2.63 22.79
C SER A 17 25.96 -3.07 24.22
N GLU A 18 24.77 -3.62 24.43
CA GLU A 18 24.35 -4.23 25.69
C GLU A 18 24.39 -5.76 25.55
N LYS A 19 25.25 -6.44 26.31
CA LYS A 19 25.26 -7.91 26.47
C LYS A 19 24.02 -8.43 27.23
N THR A 20 22.84 -7.89 26.93
CA THR A 20 21.60 -8.25 27.59
C THR A 20 20.88 -9.25 26.70
N ASP A 21 20.75 -10.48 27.18
CA ASP A 21 20.04 -11.53 26.48
C ASP A 21 18.60 -11.07 26.18
N ASN A 22 18.23 -10.96 24.89
CA ASN A 22 16.92 -10.46 24.47
C ASN A 22 16.12 -11.54 23.74
N PRO A 23 15.54 -12.51 24.49
CA PRO A 23 14.87 -13.67 23.91
C PRO A 23 13.62 -13.26 23.10
N GLU A 24 12.89 -12.23 23.52
CA GLU A 24 11.72 -11.73 22.80
C GLU A 24 12.09 -11.15 21.43
N ALA A 25 13.16 -10.36 21.35
CA ALA A 25 13.62 -9.80 20.09
C ALA A 25 14.10 -10.90 19.12
N ARG A 26 14.77 -11.94 19.63
CA ARG A 26 15.15 -13.11 18.81
C ARG A 26 13.93 -13.86 18.30
N LEU A 27 12.96 -14.12 19.17
CA LEU A 27 11.73 -14.80 18.79
C LEU A 27 10.99 -14.02 17.69
N LEU A 28 10.89 -12.68 17.82
CA LEU A 28 10.30 -11.84 16.78
C LEU A 28 11.06 -11.96 15.43
N LEU A 29 12.40 -11.91 15.46
CA LEU A 29 13.21 -12.05 14.25
C LEU A 29 13.06 -13.44 13.61
N GLU A 30 12.97 -14.50 14.42
CA GLU A 30 12.70 -15.86 13.96
C GLU A 30 11.32 -15.96 13.32
N SER A 31 10.27 -15.44 13.98
CA SER A 31 8.90 -15.45 13.45
C SER A 31 8.76 -14.65 12.15
N LEU A 32 9.49 -13.55 11.99
CA LEU A 32 9.53 -12.76 10.75
C LEU A 32 10.45 -13.36 9.67
N GLY A 33 11.10 -14.50 9.92
CA GLY A 33 12.06 -15.11 8.99
C GLY A 33 13.28 -14.22 8.73
N TYR A 34 13.65 -13.39 9.71
CA TYR A 34 14.81 -12.50 9.67
C TYR A 34 16.03 -13.11 10.38
N ALA A 35 15.86 -14.19 11.13
CA ALA A 35 16.96 -14.89 11.77
C ALA A 35 18.04 -15.29 10.74
N ALA A 36 19.30 -15.04 11.11
CA ALA A 36 20.47 -15.14 10.25
C ALA A 36 20.76 -16.60 9.85
N ALA A 37 20.07 -17.12 8.85
CA ALA A 37 20.59 -18.23 8.07
C ALA A 37 21.75 -17.69 7.22
N GLU A 38 22.97 -17.66 7.79
CA GLU A 38 24.27 -17.31 7.18
C GLU A 38 24.21 -16.69 5.77
N PHE A 39 23.71 -15.46 5.65
CA PHE A 39 23.66 -14.79 4.37
C PHE A 39 25.05 -14.17 4.09
N LYS A 40 25.96 -14.93 3.48
CA LYS A 40 27.29 -14.45 3.05
C LYS A 40 27.17 -13.75 1.69
N GLY A 41 27.24 -12.40 1.66
CA GLY A 41 27.26 -11.61 0.41
C GLY A 41 26.89 -10.13 0.59
N ALA A 42 26.99 -9.30 -0.46
CA ALA A 42 26.61 -7.88 -0.41
C ALA A 42 25.07 -7.67 -0.43
N GLU A 43 24.33 -8.49 -1.18
CA GLU A 43 22.86 -8.46 -1.23
C GLU A 43 22.23 -8.78 0.13
N SER A 44 22.85 -9.70 0.88
CA SER A 44 22.52 -10.01 2.27
C SER A 44 22.54 -8.77 3.18
N CYS A 45 23.58 -7.96 3.05
CA CYS A 45 23.76 -6.75 3.85
C CYS A 45 22.65 -5.72 3.56
N SER A 46 22.31 -5.53 2.27
CA SER A 46 21.23 -4.62 1.86
C SER A 46 19.86 -5.07 2.38
N GLU A 47 19.54 -6.36 2.26
CA GLU A 47 18.28 -6.90 2.75
C GLU A 47 18.16 -6.78 4.28
N THR A 48 19.25 -7.02 5.00
CA THR A 48 19.32 -6.87 6.45
C THR A 48 19.08 -5.42 6.86
N HIS A 49 19.65 -4.45 6.13
CA HIS A 49 19.39 -3.03 6.37
C HIS A 49 17.93 -2.63 6.10
N HIS A 50 17.31 -3.11 5.01
CA HIS A 50 15.89 -2.83 4.73
C HIS A 50 14.98 -3.39 5.83
N ARG A 51 15.22 -4.63 6.27
CA ARG A 51 14.47 -5.26 7.37
C ARG A 51 14.65 -4.52 8.69
N SER A 52 15.88 -4.09 9.01
CA SER A 52 16.15 -3.24 10.17
C SER A 52 15.42 -1.89 10.07
N ALA A 53 15.37 -1.28 8.89
CA ALA A 53 14.64 -0.03 8.67
C ALA A 53 13.13 -0.19 8.90
N LEU A 54 12.51 -1.30 8.46
CA LEU A 54 11.11 -1.61 8.74
C LEU A 54 10.87 -1.80 10.25
N LEU A 55 11.74 -2.52 10.96
CA LEU A 55 11.66 -2.66 12.42
C LEU A 55 11.79 -1.31 13.13
N LYS A 56 12.70 -0.42 12.67
CA LYS A 56 12.82 0.95 13.20
C LYS A 56 11.55 1.77 12.94
N ALA A 57 10.93 1.66 11.76
CA ALA A 57 9.66 2.31 11.48
C ALA A 57 8.53 1.79 12.39
N ALA A 58 8.39 0.47 12.49
CA ALA A 58 7.41 -0.18 13.38
C ALA A 58 7.59 0.24 14.84
N SER A 59 8.83 0.44 15.30
CA SER A 59 9.12 0.92 16.66
C SER A 59 8.60 2.32 16.95
N ARG A 60 8.28 3.10 15.91
CA ARG A 60 7.78 4.48 16.02
C ARG A 60 6.25 4.56 15.86
N PHE A 61 5.60 3.47 15.46
CA PHE A 61 4.15 3.41 15.33
C PHE A 61 3.51 3.32 16.71
N VAL A 62 2.29 3.84 16.84
CA VAL A 62 1.52 3.83 18.09
C VAL A 62 1.23 2.39 18.51
N ARG A 63 0.85 1.56 17.54
CA ARG A 63 0.69 0.11 17.72
C ARG A 63 0.82 -0.64 16.41
N VAL A 64 1.23 -1.90 16.52
CA VAL A 64 1.23 -2.91 15.46
C VAL A 64 0.58 -4.16 16.07
N PHE A 65 -0.40 -4.73 15.39
CA PHE A 65 -1.21 -5.84 15.90
C PHE A 65 -1.62 -6.79 14.77
N GLU A 66 -1.91 -8.04 15.11
CA GLU A 66 -2.44 -9.02 14.17
C GLU A 66 -3.96 -8.98 14.12
N LEU A 67 -4.53 -9.37 12.99
CA LEU A 67 -5.97 -9.47 12.77
C LEU A 67 -6.31 -10.86 12.22
N ALA A 68 -7.25 -11.54 12.86
CA ALA A 68 -7.76 -12.83 12.40
C ALA A 68 -8.73 -12.65 11.22
N ALA A 69 -8.48 -13.35 10.11
CA ALA A 69 -9.35 -13.37 8.94
C ALA A 69 -10.30 -14.59 8.99
N PRO A 70 -11.56 -14.46 9.44
CA PRO A 70 -12.44 -15.60 9.69
C PRO A 70 -12.77 -16.39 8.40
N ASP A 71 -12.91 -15.69 7.27
CA ASP A 71 -13.22 -16.31 5.97
C ASP A 71 -11.98 -16.85 5.23
N ALA A 72 -10.78 -16.54 5.73
CA ALA A 72 -9.50 -16.97 5.20
C ALA A 72 -8.45 -17.18 6.33
N PRO A 73 -8.60 -18.19 7.20
CA PRO A 73 -7.74 -18.36 8.38
C PRO A 73 -6.25 -18.61 8.09
N GLY A 74 -5.90 -18.97 6.85
CA GLY A 74 -4.51 -19.07 6.39
C GLY A 74 -3.90 -17.73 5.95
N LEU A 75 -4.68 -16.65 5.93
CA LEU A 75 -4.20 -15.29 5.66
C LEU A 75 -3.60 -14.71 6.95
N VAL A 76 -2.37 -14.23 6.85
CA VAL A 76 -1.77 -13.42 7.92
C VAL A 76 -2.08 -11.96 7.63
N CYS A 77 -2.61 -11.24 8.61
CA CYS A 77 -2.91 -9.81 8.49
C CYS A 77 -2.32 -9.04 9.68
N PHE A 78 -1.59 -7.98 9.36
CA PHE A 78 -1.18 -6.96 10.33
C PHE A 78 -1.99 -5.69 10.12
N GLY A 79 -2.41 -5.09 11.23
CA GLY A 79 -2.83 -3.70 11.30
C GLY A 79 -1.78 -2.89 12.05
N ALA A 80 -1.64 -1.62 11.68
CA ALA A 80 -0.83 -0.68 12.43
C ALA A 80 -1.44 0.70 12.46
N GLU A 81 -1.11 1.46 13.50
CA GLU A 81 -1.54 2.84 13.67
C GLU A 81 -0.35 3.74 13.96
N PHE A 82 -0.32 4.92 13.35
CA PHE A 82 0.72 5.92 13.59
C PHE A 82 0.16 7.34 13.61
N ASP A 83 0.89 8.22 14.29
CA ASP A 83 0.64 9.65 14.29
C ASP A 83 1.31 10.29 13.06
N PRO A 84 0.59 11.00 12.18
CA PRO A 84 1.19 11.74 11.06
C PRO A 84 2.27 12.75 11.47
N GLY A 85 2.23 13.25 12.70
CA GLY A 85 3.29 14.07 13.30
C GLY A 85 4.66 13.38 13.33
N LEU A 86 4.71 12.07 13.09
CA LEU A 86 5.95 11.31 12.93
C LEU A 86 6.78 11.74 11.71
N ALA A 87 6.12 12.22 10.66
CA ALA A 87 6.78 12.73 9.45
C ALA A 87 7.35 14.13 9.70
N ASP A 88 6.53 15.05 10.21
CA ASP A 88 6.91 16.42 10.51
C ASP A 88 5.95 17.08 11.51
N SER A 89 6.45 18.05 12.29
CA SER A 89 5.66 18.94 13.13
C SER A 89 4.52 19.67 12.41
N LEU A 90 4.64 19.90 11.10
CA LEU A 90 3.57 20.46 10.27
C LEU A 90 2.29 19.62 10.28
N GLN A 91 2.41 18.33 10.57
CA GLN A 91 1.31 17.37 10.63
C GLN A 91 0.78 17.17 12.05
N ALA A 92 1.32 17.89 13.04
CA ALA A 92 0.92 17.76 14.43
C ALA A 92 -0.59 18.05 14.61
N GLY A 93 -1.25 17.20 15.39
CA GLY A 93 -2.70 17.29 15.62
C GLY A 93 -3.56 16.67 14.51
N SER A 94 -2.95 16.07 13.49
CA SER A 94 -3.69 15.24 12.53
C SER A 94 -4.25 13.99 13.20
N PRO A 95 -5.39 13.45 12.71
CA PRO A 95 -5.91 12.18 13.21
C PRO A 95 -4.91 11.04 13.03
N ILE A 96 -4.92 10.09 13.97
CA ILE A 96 -4.18 8.83 13.83
C ILE A 96 -4.61 8.12 12.55
N VAL A 97 -3.63 7.59 11.82
CA VAL A 97 -3.84 6.86 10.57
C VAL A 97 -3.63 5.38 10.81
N GLY A 98 -4.55 4.57 10.30
CA GLY A 98 -4.45 3.12 10.28
C GLY A 98 -4.02 2.62 8.90
N VAL A 99 -3.12 1.65 8.88
CA VAL A 99 -2.67 0.92 7.68
C VAL A 99 -2.74 -0.57 7.93
N SER A 100 -2.73 -1.37 6.87
CA SER A 100 -2.78 -2.83 7.00
C SER A 100 -1.90 -3.53 5.98
N GLY A 101 -1.57 -4.79 6.22
CA GLY A 101 -0.80 -5.58 5.28
C GLY A 101 -1.13 -7.04 5.42
N VAL A 102 -1.23 -7.73 4.29
CA VAL A 102 -1.61 -9.14 4.22
C VAL A 102 -0.57 -9.97 3.49
N GLY A 103 -0.49 -11.24 3.85
CA GLY A 103 0.44 -12.18 3.24
C GLY A 103 0.15 -13.62 3.62
N VAL A 104 0.87 -14.55 3.01
CA VAL A 104 0.82 -15.98 3.41
C VAL A 104 1.84 -16.32 4.50
N SER A 105 2.60 -15.31 4.95
CA SER A 105 3.56 -15.40 6.04
C SER A 105 3.56 -14.12 6.88
N LEU A 106 4.00 -14.23 8.14
CA LEU A 106 4.24 -13.07 9.01
C LEU A 106 5.17 -12.06 8.36
N GLN A 107 6.20 -12.55 7.65
CA GLN A 107 7.15 -11.71 6.95
C GLN A 107 6.47 -10.82 5.89
N GLU A 108 5.68 -11.40 4.99
CA GLU A 108 5.00 -10.67 3.92
C GLU A 108 4.00 -9.65 4.49
N ALA A 109 3.17 -10.08 5.43
CA ALA A 109 2.13 -9.25 6.02
C ALA A 109 2.71 -8.08 6.82
N PHE A 110 3.76 -8.32 7.62
CA PHE A 110 4.45 -7.27 8.37
C PHE A 110 5.12 -6.25 7.44
N GLN A 111 5.85 -6.73 6.42
CA GLN A 111 6.52 -5.83 5.47
C GLN A 111 5.52 -4.99 4.68
N GLY A 112 4.40 -5.58 4.25
CA GLY A 112 3.33 -4.85 3.58
C GLY A 112 2.72 -3.78 4.48
N CYS A 113 2.39 -4.13 5.73
CA CYS A 113 1.74 -3.22 6.68
C CYS A 113 2.63 -2.02 7.03
N ILE A 114 3.90 -2.27 7.38
CA ILE A 114 4.84 -1.20 7.72
C ILE A 114 5.24 -0.42 6.46
N GLY A 115 5.36 -1.08 5.32
CA GLY A 115 5.62 -0.45 4.02
C GLY A 115 4.54 0.56 3.63
N GLU A 116 3.26 0.20 3.79
CA GLU A 116 2.12 1.10 3.54
C GLU A 116 2.16 2.32 4.48
N GLY A 117 2.54 2.13 5.75
CA GLY A 117 2.73 3.25 6.67
C GLY A 117 3.88 4.17 6.26
N ILE A 118 5.01 3.62 5.80
CA ILE A 118 6.14 4.41 5.26
C ILE A 118 5.73 5.17 4.00
N GLU A 119 5.01 4.52 3.09
CA GLU A 119 4.46 5.15 1.89
C GLU A 119 3.59 6.35 2.26
N TYR A 120 2.62 6.16 3.16
CA TYR A 120 1.72 7.23 3.59
C TYR A 120 2.49 8.39 4.24
N LEU A 121 3.40 8.10 5.15
CA LEU A 121 4.21 9.13 5.82
C LEU A 121 5.06 9.92 4.82
N SER A 122 5.53 9.27 3.76
CA SER A 122 6.33 9.91 2.68
C SER A 122 5.49 10.80 1.76
N GLN A 123 4.16 10.71 1.81
CA GLN A 123 3.25 11.62 1.10
C GLN A 123 2.99 12.92 1.87
N LEU A 124 3.33 12.98 3.17
CA LEU A 124 3.04 14.15 4.01
C LEU A 124 4.04 15.27 3.75
N GLN A 125 3.54 16.51 3.59
CA GLN A 125 4.41 17.66 3.47
C GLN A 125 5.27 17.83 4.73
N THR A 126 6.56 18.04 4.53
CA THR A 126 7.58 18.34 5.54
C THR A 126 8.11 19.76 5.38
N GLY A 127 8.80 20.27 6.40
CA GLY A 127 9.47 21.58 6.33
C GLY A 127 10.63 21.64 5.32
N ASN A 128 11.09 20.49 4.84
CA ASN A 128 12.18 20.38 3.88
C ASN A 128 11.72 20.36 2.41
N ASP A 129 10.41 20.31 2.15
CA ASP A 129 9.89 20.30 0.79
C ASP A 129 10.07 21.69 0.13
N GLU A 130 10.82 21.72 -0.96
CA GLU A 130 11.03 22.93 -1.76
C GLU A 130 9.83 23.17 -2.68
N LEU A 131 9.00 24.16 -2.35
CA LEU A 131 7.83 24.53 -3.14
C LEU A 131 8.03 25.88 -3.85
N GLU A 132 7.84 25.90 -5.17
CA GLU A 132 7.94 27.11 -5.98
C GLU A 132 6.58 27.82 -6.06
N ARG A 133 6.56 29.15 -5.84
CA ARG A 133 5.33 29.96 -5.94
C ARG A 133 5.21 30.55 -7.34
N ALA A 134 4.24 30.08 -8.13
CA ALA A 134 4.01 30.55 -9.50
C ALA A 134 2.54 30.49 -9.92
N ARG A 135 2.14 31.31 -10.89
CA ARG A 135 0.77 31.31 -11.46
C ARG A 135 0.59 30.17 -12.46
N LEU A 136 -0.66 29.76 -12.67
CA LEU A 136 -1.00 28.75 -13.67
C LEU A 136 -0.59 29.23 -15.08
N GLY A 137 0.25 28.45 -15.77
CA GLY A 137 0.72 28.72 -17.14
C GLY A 137 2.24 28.83 -17.27
N ASP A 138 2.93 29.37 -16.28
CA ASP A 138 4.39 29.49 -16.27
C ASP A 138 5.06 28.09 -16.15
N PRO A 139 4.63 27.22 -15.21
CA PRO A 139 5.29 25.92 -14.99
C PRO A 139 4.81 24.80 -15.92
N THR A 140 3.67 24.98 -16.60
CA THR A 140 3.01 23.91 -17.37
C THR A 140 3.57 23.72 -18.78
N ALA A 141 4.44 24.63 -19.24
CA ALA A 141 5.07 24.54 -20.56
C ALA A 141 5.84 23.22 -20.76
N LYS A 142 6.51 22.72 -19.70
CA LYS A 142 7.31 21.49 -19.75
C LYS A 142 6.50 20.19 -19.68
N LEU A 143 5.22 20.22 -19.31
CA LEU A 143 4.39 19.02 -19.08
C LEU A 143 3.96 18.28 -20.37
N GLY A 144 4.18 18.87 -21.55
CA GLY A 144 3.67 18.34 -22.82
C GLY A 144 2.16 18.50 -22.95
N ALA A 145 1.56 18.02 -24.04
CA ALA A 145 0.13 18.18 -24.30
C ALA A 145 -0.75 17.43 -23.28
N GLN A 146 -0.48 16.13 -23.09
CA GLN A 146 -1.27 15.29 -22.16
C GLN A 146 -1.23 15.79 -20.71
N GLY A 147 -0.06 16.22 -20.22
CA GLY A 147 0.06 16.77 -18.87
C GLY A 147 -0.68 18.10 -18.71
N ARG A 148 -0.69 18.94 -19.76
CA ARG A 148 -1.52 20.16 -19.77
C ARG A 148 -3.01 19.84 -19.80
N ASP A 149 -3.43 18.83 -20.57
CA ASP A 149 -4.83 18.40 -20.63
C ASP A 149 -5.30 17.81 -19.30
N PHE A 150 -4.46 17.02 -18.64
CA PHE A 150 -4.70 16.52 -17.28
C PHE A 150 -4.90 17.66 -16.28
N LEU A 151 -3.97 18.63 -16.27
CA LEU A 151 -4.11 19.80 -15.40
C LEU A 151 -5.32 20.67 -15.78
N ALA A 152 -5.64 20.81 -17.06
CA ALA A 152 -6.80 21.57 -17.51
C ALA A 152 -8.12 20.90 -17.07
N ALA A 153 -8.21 19.58 -17.18
CA ALA A 153 -9.34 18.79 -16.68
C ALA A 153 -9.51 18.95 -15.16
N PHE A 154 -8.41 19.06 -14.42
CA PHE A 154 -8.41 19.37 -12.99
C PHE A 154 -8.81 20.83 -12.70
N SER A 155 -8.35 21.76 -13.53
CA SER A 155 -8.55 23.21 -13.37
C SER A 155 -9.99 23.66 -13.62
N ALA A 156 -10.64 23.09 -14.63
CA ALA A 156 -11.96 23.51 -15.12
C ALA A 156 -13.09 23.40 -14.08
N ARG A 157 -12.84 22.76 -12.92
CA ARG A 157 -13.85 22.56 -11.86
C ARG A 157 -13.46 23.11 -10.49
N ARG A 158 -12.20 23.50 -10.25
CA ARG A 158 -11.67 23.66 -8.88
C ARG A 158 -10.52 24.66 -8.70
N LEU A 159 -9.93 25.19 -9.77
CA LEU A 159 -8.78 26.12 -9.68
C LEU A 159 -9.22 27.57 -9.91
N ARG A 160 -8.74 28.48 -9.05
CA ARG A 160 -8.74 29.91 -9.37
C ARG A 160 -7.56 30.16 -10.30
N LEU A 161 -7.84 30.30 -11.60
CA LEU A 161 -6.83 30.46 -12.66
C LEU A 161 -5.86 31.63 -12.41
N ASP A 162 -6.27 32.64 -11.64
CA ASP A 162 -5.46 33.82 -11.32
C ASP A 162 -4.64 33.71 -10.01
N ALA A 163 -4.83 32.63 -9.23
CA ALA A 163 -4.12 32.44 -7.97
C ALA A 163 -2.71 31.88 -8.20
N ALA A 164 -1.72 32.40 -7.47
CA ALA A 164 -0.42 31.76 -7.37
C ALA A 164 -0.56 30.46 -6.59
N LEU A 165 -0.05 29.37 -7.15
CA LEU A 165 -0.03 28.04 -6.54
C LEU A 165 1.39 27.69 -6.07
N SER A 166 1.45 26.75 -5.15
CA SER A 166 2.68 26.07 -4.75
C SER A 166 2.93 24.92 -5.70
N TRP A 167 4.14 24.82 -6.25
CA TRP A 167 4.54 23.82 -7.23
C TRP A 167 5.65 22.95 -6.68
N HIS A 168 5.55 21.65 -6.91
CA HIS A 168 6.51 20.64 -6.51
C HIS A 168 7.27 20.16 -7.76
N ARG A 169 8.58 19.97 -7.61
CA ARG A 169 9.43 19.40 -8.67
C ARG A 169 9.16 17.92 -8.82
N ALA A 170 8.95 17.47 -10.05
CA ALA A 170 8.73 16.07 -10.38
C ALA A 170 9.61 15.68 -11.57
N THR A 171 9.96 14.40 -11.64
CA THR A 171 10.73 13.87 -12.77
C THR A 171 9.77 13.13 -13.70
N ARG A 172 9.75 13.50 -14.97
CA ARG A 172 9.00 12.77 -15.98
C ARG A 172 9.76 11.51 -16.38
N LEU A 173 9.12 10.36 -16.20
CA LEU A 173 9.77 9.05 -16.41
C LEU A 173 10.23 8.79 -17.85
N ILE A 174 9.58 9.37 -18.86
CA ILE A 174 9.87 9.05 -20.28
C ILE A 174 11.22 9.58 -20.77
N ASP A 175 11.65 10.73 -20.24
CA ASP A 175 12.80 11.49 -20.72
C ASP A 175 13.69 12.04 -19.60
N GLY A 176 13.34 11.78 -18.34
CA GLY A 176 14.05 12.25 -17.16
C GLY A 176 13.97 13.77 -16.94
N GLN A 177 13.13 14.48 -17.68
CA GLN A 177 13.04 15.94 -17.55
C GLN A 177 12.34 16.33 -16.27
N GLU A 178 12.87 17.38 -15.62
CA GLU A 178 12.20 18.01 -14.50
C GLU A 178 10.99 18.83 -14.99
N VAL A 179 9.86 18.58 -14.35
CA VAL A 179 8.59 19.28 -14.56
C VAL A 179 8.06 19.76 -13.21
N LEU A 180 7.16 20.73 -13.24
CA LEU A 180 6.49 21.24 -12.05
C LEU A 180 5.03 20.80 -12.05
N LEU A 181 4.57 20.24 -10.93
CA LEU A 181 3.18 19.86 -10.69
C LEU A 181 2.64 20.64 -9.48
N PRO A 182 1.33 20.95 -9.43
CA PRO A 182 0.75 21.57 -8.24
C PRO A 182 1.04 20.73 -6.99
N ALA A 183 1.58 21.33 -5.94
CA ALA A 183 2.02 20.63 -4.73
C ALA A 183 0.88 19.86 -4.06
N ASP A 184 -0.35 20.38 -4.12
CA ASP A 184 -1.54 19.70 -3.59
C ASP A 184 -1.90 18.40 -4.34
N LEU A 185 -1.32 18.14 -5.53
CA LEU A 185 -1.44 16.87 -6.25
C LEU A 185 -0.32 15.87 -5.94
N CYS A 186 0.77 16.34 -5.32
CA CYS A 186 1.96 15.53 -5.02
C CYS A 186 2.08 15.20 -3.54
N LEU A 187 1.63 16.11 -2.66
CA LEU A 187 1.81 16.03 -1.22
C LEU A 187 0.47 16.21 -0.49
N ARG A 188 0.34 15.52 0.63
CA ARG A 188 -0.70 15.73 1.64
C ARG A 188 -0.30 16.93 2.49
N ARG A 189 -0.85 18.09 2.14
CA ARG A 189 -0.55 19.38 2.77
C ARG A 189 -1.52 19.68 3.90
N PRO A 190 -1.10 20.39 4.97
CA PRO A 190 -2.01 20.82 6.03
C PRO A 190 -3.19 21.61 5.46
N PRO A 191 -4.43 21.43 5.97
CA PRO A 191 -5.62 22.08 5.39
C PRO A 191 -5.51 23.59 5.23
N ALA A 192 -4.79 24.27 6.13
CA ALA A 192 -4.56 25.72 6.07
C ALA A 192 -3.63 26.15 4.92
N GLN A 193 -2.84 25.24 4.36
CA GLN A 193 -1.91 25.47 3.26
C GLN A 193 -2.42 24.94 1.91
N GLN A 194 -3.52 24.18 1.90
CA GLN A 194 -4.10 23.62 0.69
C GLN A 194 -4.71 24.73 -0.17
N GLU A 195 -4.32 24.76 -1.43
CA GLU A 195 -4.78 25.75 -2.42
C GLU A 195 -5.72 25.10 -3.43
N VAL A 196 -5.54 23.79 -3.63
CA VAL A 196 -6.38 22.95 -4.46
C VAL A 196 -6.79 21.71 -3.70
N LYS A 197 -8.05 21.30 -3.87
CA LYS A 197 -8.53 20.02 -3.36
C LYS A 197 -8.44 18.95 -4.46
N PRO A 198 -7.63 17.90 -4.29
CA PRO A 198 -7.59 16.76 -5.22
C PRO A 198 -8.96 16.13 -5.41
N SER A 199 -9.26 15.69 -6.64
CA SER A 199 -10.51 14.99 -6.99
C SER A 199 -10.39 13.47 -6.87
N PHE A 200 -9.23 12.98 -6.46
CA PHE A 200 -8.89 11.58 -6.27
C PHE A 200 -8.08 11.42 -4.98
N PRO A 201 -8.02 10.21 -4.40
CA PRO A 201 -7.13 9.93 -3.27
C PRO A 201 -5.67 10.16 -3.64
N LEU A 202 -4.94 10.95 -2.87
CA LEU A 202 -3.52 11.20 -3.12
C LEU A 202 -2.62 9.95 -3.00
N SER A 203 -3.15 8.86 -2.44
CA SER A 203 -2.45 7.57 -2.41
C SER A 203 -2.43 6.87 -3.76
N THR A 204 -3.29 7.25 -4.73
CA THR A 204 -3.33 6.58 -6.04
C THR A 204 -1.99 6.70 -6.76
N GLY A 205 -1.33 5.57 -6.99
CA GLY A 205 0.00 5.50 -7.62
C GLY A 205 1.16 5.87 -6.71
N SER A 206 0.92 6.04 -5.40
CA SER A 206 1.99 6.11 -4.40
C SER A 206 2.50 4.71 -4.08
N ALA A 207 3.79 4.60 -3.74
CA ALA A 207 4.38 3.32 -3.36
C ALA A 207 5.66 3.50 -2.55
N ALA A 208 5.94 2.55 -1.68
CA ALA A 208 7.25 2.36 -1.05
C ALA A 208 7.98 1.15 -1.65
N GLY A 209 9.31 1.19 -1.65
CA GLY A 209 10.13 0.11 -2.21
C GLY A 209 11.56 0.13 -1.69
N LYS A 210 12.29 -0.96 -1.96
CA LYS A 210 13.71 -1.14 -1.59
C LYS A 210 14.66 -0.26 -2.42
N SER A 211 14.16 0.34 -3.48
CA SER A 211 14.85 1.30 -4.32
C SER A 211 13.82 2.25 -4.94
N TRP A 212 14.30 3.35 -5.50
CA TRP A 212 13.45 4.28 -6.24
C TRP A 212 12.75 3.58 -7.42
N ASP A 213 13.48 2.77 -8.21
CA ASP A 213 12.91 2.04 -9.35
C ASP A 213 11.82 1.04 -8.91
N ALA A 214 12.01 0.36 -7.78
CA ALA A 214 11.03 -0.58 -7.24
C ALA A 214 9.74 0.13 -6.80
N ALA A 215 9.88 1.28 -6.13
CA ALA A 215 8.74 2.11 -5.74
C ALA A 215 8.03 2.68 -6.98
N ALA A 216 8.78 3.23 -7.94
CA ALA A 216 8.23 3.79 -9.17
C ALA A 216 7.48 2.73 -10.00
N LEU A 217 8.03 1.52 -10.13
CA LEU A 217 7.37 0.41 -10.81
C LEU A 217 6.09 0.00 -10.08
N HIS A 218 6.10 -0.07 -8.75
CA HIS A 218 4.90 -0.42 -7.97
C HIS A 218 3.79 0.62 -8.14
N GLY A 219 4.12 1.91 -8.02
CA GLY A 219 3.16 2.99 -8.22
C GLY A 219 2.60 3.02 -9.66
N LEU A 220 3.45 2.78 -10.67
CA LEU A 220 3.00 2.68 -12.06
C LEU A 220 2.05 1.48 -12.27
N LEU A 221 2.37 0.32 -11.69
CA LEU A 221 1.49 -0.85 -11.76
C LEU A 221 0.15 -0.57 -11.09
N GLU A 222 0.13 0.13 -9.95
CA GLU A 222 -1.14 0.54 -9.33
C GLU A 222 -1.95 1.47 -10.25
N LEU A 223 -1.32 2.44 -10.91
CA LEU A 223 -2.02 3.30 -11.88
C LEU A 223 -2.65 2.50 -13.02
N ILE A 224 -1.92 1.53 -13.57
CA ILE A 224 -2.42 0.62 -14.62
C ILE A 224 -3.58 -0.22 -14.10
N GLU A 225 -3.49 -0.70 -12.87
CA GLU A 225 -4.57 -1.45 -12.22
C GLU A 225 -5.84 -0.60 -12.08
N ARG A 226 -5.72 0.64 -11.58
CA ARG A 226 -6.88 1.54 -11.40
C ARG A 226 -7.51 1.92 -12.74
N ASP A 227 -6.72 2.08 -13.79
CA ASP A 227 -7.22 2.28 -15.16
C ASP A 227 -7.99 1.06 -15.67
N ALA A 228 -7.38 -0.13 -15.61
CA ALA A 228 -8.00 -1.39 -16.04
C ALA A 228 -9.29 -1.69 -15.27
N ALA A 229 -9.28 -1.48 -13.95
CA ALA A 229 -10.45 -1.65 -13.09
C ALA A 229 -11.58 -0.67 -13.47
N SER A 230 -11.24 0.58 -13.77
CA SER A 230 -12.22 1.60 -14.18
C SER A 230 -12.88 1.24 -15.52
N LEU A 231 -12.08 0.84 -16.52
CA LEU A 231 -12.59 0.39 -17.81
C LEU A 231 -13.46 -0.86 -17.68
N TRP A 232 -13.04 -1.82 -16.85
CA TRP A 232 -13.82 -3.03 -16.61
C TRP A 232 -15.17 -2.72 -15.95
N TRP A 233 -15.16 -1.93 -14.88
CA TRP A 233 -16.35 -1.62 -14.10
C TRP A 233 -17.36 -0.78 -14.87
N GLN A 234 -16.89 0.15 -15.71
CA GLN A 234 -17.76 1.01 -16.52
C GLN A 234 -18.22 0.34 -17.83
N GLY A 235 -17.79 -0.89 -18.11
CA GLY A 235 -18.16 -1.64 -19.32
C GLY A 235 -17.33 -1.32 -20.57
N GLY A 236 -16.22 -0.59 -20.42
CA GLY A 236 -15.24 -0.32 -21.47
C GLY A 236 -14.35 -1.53 -21.82
N ASN A 237 -14.16 -2.48 -20.90
CA ASN A 237 -13.45 -3.74 -21.16
C ASN A 237 -14.15 -4.92 -20.47
N ARG A 238 -14.50 -5.99 -21.20
CA ARG A 238 -15.13 -7.16 -20.57
C ARG A 238 -14.07 -8.06 -19.96
N GLY A 239 -14.14 -8.28 -18.64
CA GLY A 239 -13.30 -9.23 -17.94
C GLY A 239 -13.50 -10.65 -18.48
N LYS A 240 -12.40 -11.40 -18.62
CA LYS A 240 -12.39 -12.76 -19.16
C LYS A 240 -11.99 -13.74 -18.06
N SER A 241 -12.67 -14.88 -17.97
CA SER A 241 -12.22 -15.94 -17.08
C SER A 241 -10.84 -16.44 -17.51
N ILE A 242 -9.95 -16.63 -16.54
CA ILE A 242 -8.67 -17.28 -16.79
C ILE A 242 -8.92 -18.75 -17.18
N PRO A 243 -8.41 -19.25 -18.32
CA PRO A 243 -8.73 -20.60 -18.79
C PRO A 243 -8.37 -21.70 -17.79
N PRO A 244 -9.18 -22.76 -17.68
CA PRO A 244 -8.80 -23.96 -16.95
C PRO A 244 -7.46 -24.51 -17.45
N GLY A 245 -6.58 -24.90 -16.53
CA GLY A 245 -5.24 -25.41 -16.86
C GLY A 245 -4.17 -24.32 -17.07
N HIS A 246 -4.54 -23.04 -17.14
CA HIS A 246 -3.55 -21.96 -17.13
C HIS A 246 -2.84 -21.90 -15.77
N GLU A 247 -1.53 -21.62 -15.75
CA GLU A 247 -0.73 -21.64 -14.51
C GLU A 247 -1.25 -20.67 -13.43
N ALA A 248 -1.75 -19.50 -13.84
CA ALA A 248 -2.37 -18.52 -12.93
C ALA A 248 -3.64 -19.09 -12.26
N GLN A 249 -4.44 -19.87 -12.99
CA GLN A 249 -5.66 -20.49 -12.45
C GLN A 249 -5.33 -21.63 -11.47
N ILE A 250 -4.32 -22.44 -11.79
CA ILE A 250 -3.85 -23.53 -10.92
C ILE A 250 -3.28 -22.96 -9.62
N MET A 251 -2.46 -21.91 -9.72
CA MET A 251 -1.93 -21.19 -8.55
C MET A 251 -3.05 -20.57 -7.72
N ALA A 252 -4.02 -19.90 -8.37
CA ALA A 252 -5.16 -19.29 -7.68
C ALA A 252 -5.97 -20.31 -6.88
N ALA A 253 -6.28 -21.46 -7.47
CA ALA A 253 -6.99 -22.54 -6.78
C ALA A 253 -6.20 -23.06 -5.57
N THR A 254 -4.89 -23.25 -5.73
CA THR A 254 -3.99 -23.72 -4.64
C THR A 254 -3.94 -22.69 -3.50
N LEU A 255 -3.77 -21.41 -3.84
CA LEU A 255 -3.71 -20.32 -2.86
C LEU A 255 -5.03 -20.17 -2.11
N LEU A 256 -6.17 -20.18 -2.81
CA LEU A 256 -7.49 -20.09 -2.17
C LEU A 256 -7.74 -21.29 -1.24
N ALA A 257 -7.35 -22.50 -1.65
CA ALA A 257 -7.46 -23.69 -0.80
C ALA A 257 -6.61 -23.56 0.48
N GLN A 258 -5.39 -23.02 0.37
CA GLN A 258 -4.52 -22.73 1.52
C GLN A 258 -5.12 -21.65 2.43
N LEU A 259 -5.47 -20.49 1.88
CA LEU A 259 -6.00 -19.35 2.64
C LEU A 259 -7.30 -19.71 3.36
N ARG A 260 -8.18 -20.46 2.70
CA ARG A 260 -9.46 -20.90 3.26
C ARG A 260 -9.35 -22.20 4.05
N GLN A 261 -8.17 -22.82 4.15
CA GLN A 261 -7.97 -24.14 4.78
C GLN A 261 -8.97 -25.21 4.31
N ASN A 262 -9.34 -25.19 3.02
CA ASN A 262 -10.39 -26.02 2.42
C ASN A 262 -11.80 -25.86 3.04
N ALA A 263 -12.05 -24.80 3.80
CA ALA A 263 -13.31 -24.52 4.47
C ALA A 263 -13.69 -23.04 4.32
N SER A 264 -14.62 -22.74 3.42
CA SER A 264 -15.24 -21.42 3.35
C SER A 264 -16.61 -21.51 2.68
N ALA A 265 -17.55 -20.69 3.17
CA ALA A 265 -18.88 -20.53 2.58
C ALA A 265 -18.89 -19.56 1.37
N ARG A 266 -17.72 -19.10 0.94
CA ARG A 266 -17.56 -18.08 -0.10
C ARG A 266 -17.21 -18.68 -1.43
N HIS A 267 -17.78 -18.11 -2.48
CA HIS A 267 -17.40 -18.36 -3.86
C HIS A 267 -16.41 -17.29 -4.31
N SER A 268 -15.44 -17.67 -5.15
CA SER A 268 -14.42 -16.76 -5.67
C SER A 268 -14.21 -16.97 -7.17
N TRP A 269 -14.03 -15.87 -7.90
CA TRP A 269 -13.76 -15.85 -9.34
C TRP A 269 -12.61 -14.91 -9.65
N LEU A 270 -11.84 -15.25 -10.70
CA LEU A 270 -10.78 -14.40 -11.22
C LEU A 270 -11.11 -14.00 -12.65
N LEU A 271 -11.02 -12.71 -12.91
CA LEU A 271 -11.22 -12.11 -14.22
C LEU A 271 -9.93 -11.43 -14.66
N ASP A 272 -9.43 -11.83 -15.82
CA ASP A 272 -8.41 -11.08 -16.55
C ASP A 272 -9.07 -9.83 -17.16
N ILE A 273 -8.65 -8.67 -16.68
CA ILE A 273 -9.13 -7.34 -17.08
C ILE A 273 -8.04 -6.54 -17.80
N THR A 274 -7.00 -7.22 -18.29
CA THR A 274 -5.88 -6.62 -19.03
C THR A 274 -6.38 -5.73 -20.17
N THR A 275 -5.81 -4.52 -20.25
CA THR A 275 -6.14 -3.51 -21.26
C THR A 275 -5.13 -3.55 -22.42
N ASP A 276 -5.24 -2.61 -23.35
CA ASP A 276 -4.33 -2.40 -24.47
C ASP A 276 -2.90 -2.05 -24.05
N ILE A 277 -2.69 -1.59 -22.80
CA ILE A 277 -1.36 -1.42 -22.20
C ILE A 277 -0.57 -2.75 -22.18
N GLY A 278 -1.27 -3.88 -22.15
CA GLY A 278 -0.66 -5.22 -22.25
C GLY A 278 0.01 -5.70 -20.96
N VAL A 279 -0.13 -4.97 -19.85
CA VAL A 279 0.32 -5.40 -18.52
C VAL A 279 -0.78 -6.25 -17.86
N PRO A 280 -0.49 -7.50 -17.44
CA PRO A 280 -1.48 -8.36 -16.82
C PRO A 280 -2.17 -7.71 -15.61
N CYS A 281 -3.50 -7.63 -15.67
CA CYS A 281 -4.32 -7.10 -14.59
C CYS A 281 -5.49 -8.04 -14.27
N VAL A 282 -5.68 -8.35 -12.99
CA VAL A 282 -6.68 -9.33 -12.52
C VAL A 282 -7.61 -8.68 -11.51
N ALA A 283 -8.92 -8.94 -11.65
CA ALA A 283 -9.91 -8.73 -10.62
C ALA A 283 -10.27 -10.08 -9.97
N ALA A 284 -10.06 -10.19 -8.66
CA ALA A 284 -10.52 -11.30 -7.84
C ALA A 284 -11.80 -10.88 -7.11
N VAL A 285 -12.88 -11.62 -7.32
CA VAL A 285 -14.20 -11.31 -6.76
C VAL A 285 -14.61 -12.44 -5.83
N SER A 286 -15.21 -12.10 -4.69
CA SER A 286 -15.85 -13.08 -3.81
C SER A 286 -17.18 -12.61 -3.24
N CYS A 287 -18.11 -13.54 -3.06
CA CYS A 287 -19.31 -13.33 -2.26
C CYS A 287 -19.72 -14.63 -1.55
N ARG A 288 -20.64 -14.53 -0.60
CA ARG A 288 -21.30 -15.69 -0.02
C ARG A 288 -22.30 -16.30 -1.02
N ALA A 289 -22.78 -17.52 -0.73
CA ALA A 289 -23.76 -18.23 -1.58
C ALA A 289 -25.09 -17.46 -1.79
N ASP A 290 -25.45 -16.57 -0.86
CA ASP A 290 -26.62 -15.68 -0.94
C ASP A 290 -26.37 -14.42 -1.82
N GLY A 291 -25.15 -14.26 -2.35
CA GLY A 291 -24.73 -13.10 -3.15
C GLY A 291 -24.29 -11.88 -2.32
N PHE A 292 -24.37 -11.93 -1.00
CA PHE A 292 -23.97 -10.83 -0.11
C PHE A 292 -22.49 -10.90 0.27
N GLY A 293 -22.01 -9.82 0.90
CA GLY A 293 -20.63 -9.69 1.36
C GLY A 293 -19.62 -9.55 0.22
N PHE A 294 -20.02 -8.97 -0.92
CA PHE A 294 -19.18 -8.80 -2.10
C PHE A 294 -17.83 -8.17 -1.76
N ALA A 295 -16.73 -8.88 -2.02
CA ALA A 295 -15.36 -8.44 -1.86
C ALA A 295 -14.65 -8.44 -3.21
N LEU A 296 -13.81 -7.44 -3.44
CA LEU A 296 -13.06 -7.25 -4.67
C LEU A 296 -11.61 -6.96 -4.32
N GLY A 297 -10.69 -7.71 -4.93
CA GLY A 297 -9.27 -7.38 -4.96
C GLY A 297 -8.81 -7.18 -6.40
N LEU A 298 -7.86 -6.28 -6.60
CA LEU A 298 -7.36 -5.88 -7.91
C LEU A 298 -5.84 -5.98 -7.89
N ALA A 299 -5.23 -6.30 -9.01
CA ALA A 299 -3.76 -6.24 -9.12
C ALA A 299 -3.31 -6.19 -10.56
N ALA A 300 -2.43 -5.23 -10.88
CA ALA A 300 -1.57 -5.32 -12.06
C ALA A 300 -0.17 -5.78 -11.66
N ARG A 301 0.40 -6.75 -12.38
CA ARG A 301 1.75 -7.27 -12.14
C ARG A 301 2.40 -7.70 -13.47
N PRO A 302 3.73 -7.89 -13.53
CA PRO A 302 4.42 -8.33 -14.75
C PRO A 302 3.93 -9.66 -15.33
N THR A 303 3.30 -10.52 -14.52
CA THR A 303 2.73 -11.80 -14.98
C THR A 303 1.31 -11.98 -14.47
N LEU A 304 0.48 -12.69 -15.24
CA LEU A 304 -0.91 -12.99 -14.86
C LEU A 304 -0.97 -13.79 -13.55
N LYS A 305 0.01 -14.68 -13.32
CA LYS A 305 0.14 -15.43 -12.06
C LYS A 305 0.41 -14.51 -10.87
N ALA A 306 1.34 -13.55 -10.99
CA ALA A 306 1.62 -12.60 -9.91
C ALA A 306 0.43 -11.66 -9.63
N ALA A 307 -0.27 -11.24 -10.70
CA ALA A 307 -1.49 -10.42 -10.59
C ALA A 307 -2.59 -11.19 -9.87
N ALA A 308 -2.89 -12.42 -10.31
CA ALA A 308 -3.86 -13.29 -9.66
C ALA A 308 -3.56 -13.51 -8.17
N ARG A 309 -2.29 -13.74 -7.80
CA ARG A 309 -1.88 -13.92 -6.41
C ARG A 309 -2.17 -12.68 -5.57
N SER A 310 -1.79 -11.50 -6.08
CA SER A 310 -1.96 -10.23 -5.36
C SER A 310 -3.43 -9.86 -5.23
N ALA A 311 -4.21 -10.00 -6.30
CA ALA A 311 -5.65 -9.74 -6.30
C ALA A 311 -6.40 -10.65 -5.30
N ILE A 312 -6.01 -11.93 -5.18
CA ILE A 312 -6.60 -12.83 -4.17
C ILE A 312 -6.32 -12.35 -2.74
N LEU A 313 -5.09 -11.93 -2.45
CA LEU A 313 -4.75 -11.44 -1.10
C LEU A 313 -5.53 -10.17 -0.76
N GLU A 314 -5.60 -9.22 -1.68
CA GLU A 314 -6.39 -7.98 -1.48
C GLU A 314 -7.88 -8.29 -1.34
N MET A 315 -8.41 -9.23 -2.12
CA MET A 315 -9.80 -9.68 -1.96
C MET A 315 -10.05 -10.24 -0.56
N CYS A 316 -9.17 -11.09 -0.04
CA CYS A 316 -9.29 -11.61 1.33
C CYS A 316 -9.08 -10.53 2.41
N GLN A 317 -8.30 -9.49 2.13
CA GLN A 317 -8.16 -8.32 3.00
C GLN A 317 -9.48 -7.53 3.09
N ILE A 318 -10.21 -7.39 1.98
CA ILE A 318 -11.56 -6.78 1.98
C ILE A 318 -12.59 -7.67 2.69
N GLU A 319 -12.50 -9.00 2.55
CA GLU A 319 -13.33 -9.94 3.35
C GLU A 319 -13.14 -9.70 4.85
N LEU A 320 -11.88 -9.58 5.30
CA LEU A 320 -11.55 -9.23 6.68
C LEU A 320 -12.09 -7.86 7.09
N ALA A 321 -11.94 -6.83 6.25
CA ALA A 321 -12.42 -5.49 6.55
C ALA A 321 -13.94 -5.48 6.81
N HIS A 322 -14.72 -6.26 6.06
CA HIS A 322 -16.15 -6.43 6.32
C HIS A 322 -16.41 -7.04 7.71
N ALA A 323 -15.70 -8.11 8.07
CA ALA A 323 -15.85 -8.74 9.39
C ALA A 323 -15.53 -7.76 10.54
N VAL A 324 -14.51 -6.94 10.39
CA VAL A 324 -14.14 -5.91 11.38
C VAL A 324 -15.24 -4.84 11.51
N VAL A 325 -15.83 -4.40 10.40
CA VAL A 325 -16.93 -3.43 10.42
C VAL A 325 -18.18 -4.05 11.05
N GLU A 326 -18.52 -5.30 10.70
CA GLU A 326 -19.67 -6.01 11.27
C GLU A 326 -19.53 -6.20 12.79
N ASP A 327 -18.34 -6.56 13.30
CA ASP A 327 -18.08 -6.67 14.74
C ASP A 327 -18.25 -5.32 15.47
N ARG A 328 -17.70 -4.24 14.90
CA ARG A 328 -17.87 -2.87 15.45
C ARG A 328 -19.32 -2.43 15.49
N MET A 329 -20.09 -2.72 14.44
CA MET A 329 -21.52 -2.38 14.39
C MET A 329 -22.34 -3.20 15.39
N SER A 330 -21.93 -4.44 15.65
CA SER A 330 -22.60 -5.35 16.59
C SER A 330 -22.27 -5.02 18.05
N PHE A 331 -21.11 -4.39 18.32
CA PHE A 331 -20.64 -4.06 19.67
C PHE A 331 -20.12 -2.60 19.78
N PRO A 332 -20.99 -1.58 19.63
CA PRO A 332 -20.57 -0.17 19.58
C PRO A 332 -19.92 0.34 20.88
N ASP A 333 -20.19 -0.29 22.03
CA ASP A 333 -19.64 0.10 23.34
C ASP A 333 -18.23 -0.47 23.62
N ARG A 334 -17.74 -1.38 22.77
CA ARG A 334 -16.31 -1.74 22.75
C ARG A 334 -15.61 -0.64 21.96
N GLY A 335 -15.00 0.33 22.64
CA GLY A 335 -14.18 1.37 21.98
C GLY A 335 -13.12 0.76 21.03
N ASN A 336 -12.38 1.59 20.29
CA ASN A 336 -11.41 1.29 19.19
C ASN A 336 -10.34 0.18 19.38
N SER A 337 -10.41 -0.63 20.43
CA SER A 337 -9.64 -1.86 20.63
C SER A 337 -10.27 -3.00 19.82
N PRO A 338 -9.63 -3.47 18.73
CA PRO A 338 -9.99 -4.76 18.17
C PRO A 338 -9.86 -5.80 19.27
N SER A 339 -10.87 -6.64 19.42
CA SER A 339 -10.80 -7.82 20.26
C SER A 339 -9.61 -8.67 19.78
N MET A 340 -8.65 -8.92 20.67
CA MET A 340 -7.68 -10.00 20.48
C MET A 340 -8.48 -11.30 20.47
N LEU A 341 -8.68 -11.87 19.29
CA LEU A 341 -9.00 -13.28 19.08
C LEU A 341 -7.82 -13.90 18.34
#